data_AF-A0A928LKZ7-F1
#
_entry.id   AF-A0A928LKZ7-F1
#
_cell.length_a   1.000
_cell.length_b   1.000
_cell.length_c   1.000
_cell.angle_alpha   90.00
_cell.angle_beta   90.00
_cell.angle_gamma   90.00
#
_symmetry.space_group_name_H-M   'P 1'
#
loop_
_entity.id
_entity.type
_entity.pdbx_description
1 polymer ?
#
loop_
_entity_poly.entity_id
_entity_poly.type
_entity_poly.pdbx_seq_one_letter_code
_entity_poly.pdbx_strand_id
1 'polypeptide(L)'
;MIKRVKNIPFSILLLVSFVAVALGFAAKGCMNYGKEISARENGSLTTRQMAVQDFVLDGMREKNGQWQTTDGDPKMMVNVSGMFTGISFTADYLVYPGDIILYYFTQPGEGFSPQKRLYVSQDRDNPQLYHCNMPATYVVDIRLDPTTLAGNMIDFDSVTINPPHSMSDYLAVTPYHLMMWVVYSLLLAAILRFVQEFFTKSFE
;
A
#
# COMPACT_ATOMS: atom_id res chain seq x y z
N MET A 1 -45.31 5.67 -25.94
CA MET A 1 -45.42 4.31 -25.35
C MET A 1 -44.08 3.99 -24.67
N ILE A 2 -43.95 4.30 -23.38
CA ILE A 2 -42.71 4.05 -22.63
C ILE A 2 -42.66 2.55 -22.32
N LYS A 3 -41.61 1.86 -22.75
CA LYS A 3 -41.44 0.41 -22.49
C LYS A 3 -41.27 0.20 -20.98
N ARG A 4 -42.13 -0.64 -20.39
CA ARG A 4 -42.03 -1.07 -19.00
C ARG A 4 -40.63 -1.66 -18.74
N VAL A 5 -39.92 -1.12 -17.75
CA VAL A 5 -38.60 -1.63 -17.35
C VAL A 5 -38.80 -3.05 -16.80
N LYS A 6 -38.13 -4.05 -17.39
CA LYS A 6 -38.22 -5.43 -16.94
C LYS A 6 -37.64 -5.57 -15.52
N ASN A 7 -38.32 -6.34 -14.67
CA ASN A 7 -37.83 -6.61 -13.33
C ASN A 7 -36.66 -7.61 -13.36
N ILE A 8 -35.41 -7.13 -13.29
CA ILE A 8 -34.19 -7.91 -13.16
C ILE A 8 -34.10 -8.51 -11.74
N PRO A 9 -33.84 -9.83 -11.60
CA PRO A 9 -33.60 -10.47 -10.31
C PRO A 9 -32.37 -9.92 -9.59
N PHE A 10 -32.44 -9.84 -8.26
CA PHE A 10 -31.32 -9.36 -7.44
C PHE A 10 -30.05 -10.20 -7.61
N SER A 11 -30.17 -11.52 -7.81
CA SER A 11 -29.03 -12.40 -8.08
C SER A 11 -28.27 -12.01 -9.36
N ILE A 12 -28.97 -11.54 -10.39
CA ILE A 12 -28.35 -11.06 -11.63
C ILE A 12 -27.66 -9.71 -11.37
N LEU A 13 -28.31 -8.80 -10.63
CA LEU A 13 -27.69 -7.52 -10.24
C LEU A 13 -26.41 -7.74 -9.42
N LEU A 14 -26.42 -8.72 -8.52
CA LEU A 14 -25.27 -9.09 -7.70
C LEU A 14 -24.13 -9.63 -8.55
N LEU A 15 -24.40 -10.54 -9.48
CA LEU A 15 -23.39 -11.10 -10.38
C LEU A 15 -22.74 -10.01 -11.23
N VAL A 16 -23.55 -9.13 -11.85
CA VAL A 16 -23.04 -8.02 -12.66
C VAL A 16 -22.23 -7.04 -11.80
N SER A 17 -22.68 -6.76 -10.58
CA SER A 17 -21.95 -5.90 -9.64
C SER A 17 -20.59 -6.48 -9.26
N PHE A 18 -20.52 -7.80 -9.04
CA PHE A 18 -19.27 -8.49 -8.74
C PHE A 18 -18.27 -8.40 -9.90
N VAL A 19 -18.73 -8.65 -11.12
CA VAL A 19 -17.89 -8.50 -12.32
C VAL A 19 -17.43 -7.04 -12.48
N ALA A 20 -18.32 -6.06 -12.27
CA ALA A 20 -17.96 -4.65 -12.37
C ALA A 20 -16.90 -4.23 -11.34
N VAL A 21 -17.01 -4.73 -10.10
CA VAL A 21 -16.01 -4.46 -9.04
C VAL A 21 -14.67 -5.11 -9.39
N ALA A 22 -14.65 -6.36 -9.85
CA ALA A 22 -13.43 -7.03 -10.28
C ALA A 22 -12.74 -6.32 -11.46
N LEU A 23 -13.51 -5.88 -12.46
CA LEU A 23 -13.00 -5.09 -13.58
C LEU A 23 -12.47 -3.73 -13.13
N GLY A 24 -13.17 -3.05 -12.20
CA GLY A 24 -12.72 -1.79 -11.63
C GLY A 24 -11.40 -1.93 -10.86
N PHE A 25 -11.23 -3.02 -10.11
CA PHE A 25 -9.97 -3.34 -9.46
C PHE A 25 -8.84 -3.56 -10.49
N ALA A 26 -9.06 -4.39 -11.50
CA ALA A 26 -8.07 -4.67 -12.52
C ALA A 26 -7.66 -3.39 -13.28
N ALA A 27 -8.65 -2.56 -13.67
CA ALA A 27 -8.40 -1.28 -14.31
C ALA A 27 -7.55 -0.34 -13.44
N LYS A 28 -7.86 -0.25 -12.14
CA LYS A 28 -7.07 0.54 -11.19
C LYS A 28 -5.63 0.01 -11.08
N GLY A 29 -5.44 -1.30 -11.04
CA GLY A 29 -4.12 -1.94 -11.06
C GLY A 29 -3.32 -1.56 -12.30
N CYS A 30 -3.90 -1.74 -13.50
CA CYS A 30 -3.31 -1.34 -14.77
C CYS A 30 -2.91 0.15 -14.78
N MET A 31 -3.79 1.02 -14.30
CA MET A 31 -3.53 2.47 -14.26
C MET A 31 -2.37 2.82 -13.33
N ASN A 32 -2.29 2.18 -12.15
CA ASN A 32 -1.20 2.43 -11.21
C ASN A 32 0.14 1.91 -11.75
N TYR A 33 0.15 0.73 -12.37
CA TYR A 33 1.33 0.19 -13.03
C TYR A 33 1.79 1.09 -14.19
N GLY A 34 0.85 1.56 -15.03
CA GLY A 34 1.15 2.50 -16.12
C GLY A 34 1.73 3.84 -15.62
N LYS A 35 1.24 4.35 -14.48
CA LYS A 35 1.82 5.53 -13.83
C LYS A 35 3.25 5.27 -13.36
N GLU A 36 3.52 4.11 -12.74
CA GLU A 36 4.88 3.73 -12.34
C GLU A 36 5.81 3.64 -13.54
N ILE A 37 5.43 2.92 -14.61
CA ILE A 37 6.22 2.82 -15.83
C ILE A 37 6.53 4.22 -16.39
N SER A 38 5.51 5.05 -16.56
CA SER A 38 5.68 6.40 -17.10
C SER A 38 6.61 7.25 -16.22
N ALA A 39 6.50 7.14 -14.90
CA ALA A 39 7.36 7.84 -13.96
C ALA A 39 8.82 7.32 -14.00
N ARG A 40 9.03 6.04 -14.27
CA ARG A 40 10.38 5.48 -14.46
C ARG A 40 10.99 5.92 -15.79
N GLU A 41 10.22 5.84 -16.88
CA GLU A 41 10.66 6.22 -18.22
C GLU A 41 11.02 7.71 -18.32
N ASN A 42 10.27 8.59 -17.64
CA ASN A 42 10.57 10.02 -17.61
C ASN A 42 11.62 10.41 -16.55
N GLY A 43 12.17 9.43 -15.82
CA GLY A 43 13.22 9.63 -14.81
C GLY A 43 12.76 10.23 -13.47
N SER A 44 11.46 10.45 -13.26
CA SER A 44 10.92 10.99 -12.00
C SER A 44 10.86 9.96 -10.86
N LEU A 45 10.88 8.66 -11.20
CA LEU A 45 10.89 7.55 -10.25
C LEU A 45 12.11 6.66 -10.49
N THR A 46 13.07 6.73 -9.57
CA THR A 46 14.32 5.94 -9.64
C THR A 46 14.42 4.99 -8.46
N THR A 47 14.85 3.76 -8.73
CA THR A 47 15.23 2.80 -7.70
C THR A 47 16.56 3.24 -7.08
N ARG A 48 16.63 3.25 -5.75
CA ARG A 48 17.85 3.59 -5.01
C ARG A 48 18.09 2.56 -3.92
N GLN A 49 19.28 1.96 -3.91
CA GLN A 49 19.72 1.12 -2.80
C GLN A 49 20.45 2.01 -1.80
N MET A 50 20.10 1.88 -0.53
CA MET A 50 20.62 2.69 0.56
C MET A 50 21.05 1.79 1.70
N ALA A 51 22.18 2.12 2.31
CA ALA A 51 22.61 1.54 3.56
C ALA A 51 21.88 2.21 4.72
N VAL A 52 21.83 1.57 5.90
CA VAL A 52 21.20 2.16 7.09
C VAL A 52 21.85 3.50 7.48
N GLN A 53 23.16 3.63 7.23
CA GLN A 53 23.94 4.83 7.51
C GLN A 53 23.55 6.03 6.63
N ASP A 54 22.86 5.80 5.50
CA ASP A 54 22.38 6.88 4.63
C ASP A 54 21.10 7.54 5.19
N PHE A 55 20.50 6.95 6.23
CA PHE A 55 19.34 7.49 6.92
C PHE A 55 19.78 8.37 8.10
N VAL A 56 18.96 9.36 8.42
CA VAL A 56 19.03 10.02 9.72
C VAL A 56 18.41 9.08 10.75
N LEU A 57 19.23 8.62 11.69
CA LEU A 57 18.83 7.65 12.71
C LEU A 57 18.48 8.36 14.02
N ASP A 58 17.40 7.92 14.65
CA ASP A 58 17.00 8.28 16.01
C ASP A 58 16.65 7.01 16.76
N GLY A 59 17.03 6.90 18.04
CA GLY A 59 16.78 5.70 18.83
C GLY A 59 17.53 4.43 18.36
N MET A 60 18.61 4.56 17.59
CA MET A 60 19.41 3.44 17.07
C MET A 60 20.91 3.70 17.18
N ARG A 61 21.69 2.65 17.42
CA ARG A 61 23.17 2.70 17.41
C ARG A 61 23.77 1.42 16.86
N GLU A 62 24.93 1.53 16.23
CA GLU A 62 25.66 0.35 15.78
C GLU A 62 26.35 -0.36 16.97
N LYS A 63 26.33 -1.68 16.96
CA LYS A 63 26.99 -2.55 17.93
C LYS A 63 27.42 -3.85 17.25
N ASN A 64 28.74 -4.06 17.13
CA ASN A 64 29.34 -5.25 16.52
C ASN A 64 28.85 -5.55 15.09
N GLY A 65 28.66 -4.52 14.26
CA GLY A 65 28.20 -4.67 12.87
C GLY A 65 26.68 -4.88 12.72
N GLN A 66 25.91 -4.78 13.81
CA GLN A 66 24.45 -4.81 13.81
C GLN A 66 23.88 -3.54 14.42
N TRP A 67 22.59 -3.27 14.21
CA TRP A 67 21.90 -2.11 14.75
C TRP A 67 21.13 -2.47 16.01
N GLN A 68 21.46 -1.82 17.12
CA GLN A 68 20.73 -1.93 18.38
C GLN A 68 19.77 -0.76 18.54
N THR A 69 18.50 -1.03 18.80
CA THR A 69 17.54 0.01 19.21
C THR A 69 17.80 0.44 20.65
N THR A 70 17.75 1.73 20.92
CA THR A 70 18.09 2.31 22.24
C THR A 70 16.86 2.72 23.05
N ASP A 71 15.73 2.92 22.39
CA ASP A 71 14.44 3.26 22.99
C ASP A 71 13.30 2.52 22.28
N GLY A 72 12.06 2.79 22.69
CA GLY A 72 10.86 2.15 22.14
C GLY A 72 10.30 2.82 20.88
N ASP A 73 11.01 3.78 20.29
CA ASP A 73 10.59 4.51 19.09
C ASP A 73 11.79 4.78 18.16
N PRO A 74 12.52 3.72 17.73
CA PRO A 74 13.61 3.85 16.78
C PRO A 74 13.09 4.32 15.43
N LYS A 75 13.83 5.21 14.76
CA LYS A 75 13.43 5.83 13.49
C LYS A 75 14.59 5.86 12.52
N MET A 76 14.28 5.59 11.26
CA MET A 76 15.16 5.79 10.11
C MET A 76 14.48 6.77 9.15
N MET A 77 15.05 7.96 8.97
CA MET A 77 14.46 9.03 8.15
C MET A 77 15.31 9.33 6.93
N VAL A 78 14.66 9.60 5.79
CA VAL A 78 15.37 9.99 4.57
C VAL A 78 14.52 10.88 3.68
N ASN A 79 15.14 11.95 3.21
CA ASN A 79 14.51 12.84 2.24
C ASN A 79 14.40 12.16 0.87
N VAL A 80 13.18 12.07 0.35
CA VAL A 80 12.91 11.50 -0.96
C VAL A 80 12.77 12.60 -2.01
N SER A 81 12.00 13.65 -1.71
CA SER A 81 11.68 14.79 -2.58
C SER A 81 11.41 14.39 -4.05
N GLY A 82 10.55 13.41 -4.26
CA GLY A 82 10.33 12.82 -5.57
C GLY A 82 9.17 11.82 -5.60
N MET A 83 9.00 11.16 -6.74
CA MET A 83 8.01 10.07 -6.82
C MET A 83 8.48 8.90 -5.97
N PHE A 84 7.53 8.33 -5.25
CA PHE A 84 7.73 7.24 -4.32
C PHE A 84 6.68 6.16 -4.52
N THR A 85 7.11 4.90 -4.55
CA THR A 85 6.24 3.72 -4.67
C THR A 85 6.35 2.77 -3.48
N GLY A 86 7.35 2.93 -2.62
CA GLY A 86 7.54 2.03 -1.49
C GLY A 86 9.01 1.82 -1.11
N ILE A 87 9.19 0.93 -0.14
CA ILE A 87 10.50 0.40 0.24
C ILE A 87 10.45 -1.13 0.26
N SER A 88 11.61 -1.73 0.09
CA SER A 88 11.88 -3.14 0.36
C SER A 88 13.22 -3.28 1.05
N PHE A 89 13.34 -4.12 2.08
CA PHE A 89 14.59 -4.34 2.78
C PHE A 89 14.66 -5.74 3.36
N THR A 90 15.88 -6.24 3.52
CA THR A 90 16.15 -7.50 4.22
C THR A 90 16.64 -7.20 5.62
N ALA A 91 16.02 -7.82 6.63
CA ALA A 91 16.42 -7.67 8.01
C ALA A 91 16.23 -8.96 8.83
N ASP A 92 17.22 -9.27 9.67
CA ASP A 92 17.09 -10.27 10.73
C ASP A 92 16.94 -9.59 12.09
N TYR A 93 15.91 -10.00 12.83
CA TYR A 93 15.64 -9.46 14.15
C TYR A 93 15.95 -10.52 15.21
N LEU A 94 16.65 -10.13 16.27
CA LEU A 94 16.91 -11.01 17.41
C LEU A 94 15.61 -11.40 18.14
N VAL A 95 14.68 -10.45 18.25
CA VAL A 95 13.33 -10.64 18.79
C VAL A 95 12.31 -10.12 17.79
N TYR A 96 11.15 -10.76 17.72
CA TYR A 96 10.04 -10.36 16.86
C TYR A 96 9.80 -8.83 16.93
N PRO A 97 9.88 -8.11 15.79
CA PRO A 97 9.93 -6.64 15.78
C PRO A 97 8.61 -5.95 16.16
N GLY A 98 7.50 -6.69 16.22
CA GLY A 98 6.17 -6.08 16.32
C GLY A 98 5.76 -5.48 14.97
N ASP A 99 4.97 -4.41 15.04
CA ASP A 99 4.56 -3.66 13.85
C ASP A 99 5.73 -2.82 13.34
N ILE A 100 6.05 -2.99 12.05
CA ILE A 100 6.98 -2.14 11.33
C ILE A 100 6.15 -1.16 10.50
N ILE A 101 6.44 0.14 10.63
CA ILE A 101 5.58 1.19 10.07
C ILE A 101 6.42 2.19 9.27
N LEU A 102 5.97 2.50 8.06
CA LEU A 102 6.51 3.58 7.25
C LEU A 102 5.57 4.78 7.30
N TYR A 103 6.05 5.92 7.79
CA TYR A 103 5.38 7.20 7.69
C TYR A 103 5.93 8.01 6.52
N TYR A 104 5.09 8.86 5.94
CA TYR A 104 5.50 9.75 4.86
C TYR A 104 4.69 11.05 4.92
N PHE A 105 5.20 12.08 4.26
CA PHE A 105 4.42 13.28 3.99
C PHE A 105 4.69 13.82 2.59
N THR A 106 3.72 14.56 2.07
CA THR A 106 3.67 14.94 0.66
C THR A 106 3.93 16.43 0.44
N GLN A 107 4.00 17.21 1.52
CA GLN A 107 4.21 18.65 1.48
C GLN A 107 5.31 19.09 2.45
N PRO A 108 6.19 20.03 2.07
CA PRO A 108 7.18 20.57 2.99
C PRO A 108 6.51 21.15 4.25
N GLY A 109 7.03 20.80 5.44
CA GLY A 109 6.50 21.25 6.74
C GLY A 109 5.28 20.48 7.27
N GLU A 110 4.72 19.56 6.48
CA GLU A 110 3.73 18.59 6.92
C GLU A 110 4.46 17.51 7.73
N GLY A 111 4.49 17.60 9.06
CA GLY A 111 5.18 16.58 9.89
C GLY A 111 4.62 15.16 9.71
N PHE A 112 5.33 14.15 10.22
CA PHE A 112 4.85 12.77 10.19
C PHE A 112 3.53 12.59 10.96
N SER A 113 2.62 11.81 10.40
CA SER A 113 1.24 11.68 10.88
C SER A 113 0.74 10.23 10.74
N PRO A 114 -0.02 9.71 11.74
CA PRO A 114 -0.65 8.39 11.66
C PRO A 114 -1.60 8.19 10.48
N GLN A 115 -2.12 9.27 9.90
CA GLN A 115 -2.98 9.23 8.73
C GLN A 115 -2.21 8.93 7.43
N LYS A 116 -0.90 9.19 7.42
CA LYS A 116 0.01 8.92 6.30
C LYS A 116 1.05 7.89 6.70
N ARG A 117 0.56 6.67 6.94
CA ARG A 117 1.39 5.50 7.24
C ARG A 117 1.05 4.30 6.38
N LEU A 118 2.04 3.45 6.18
CA LEU A 118 1.93 2.13 5.58
C LEU A 118 2.46 1.11 6.58
N TYR A 119 1.75 -0.01 6.71
CA TYR A 119 2.24 -1.16 7.46
C TYR A 119 3.18 -1.95 6.56
N VAL A 120 4.38 -2.20 7.04
CA VAL A 120 5.36 -3.03 6.35
C VAL A 120 4.97 -4.49 6.56
N SER A 121 4.88 -5.22 5.45
CA SER A 121 4.55 -6.64 5.45
C SER A 121 5.84 -7.45 5.29
N GLN A 122 5.94 -8.53 6.04
CA GLN A 122 6.94 -9.56 5.83
C GLN A 122 6.54 -10.39 4.62
N ASP A 123 7.48 -10.70 3.74
CA ASP A 123 7.25 -11.60 2.62
C ASP A 123 6.94 -13.02 3.13
N ARG A 124 6.00 -13.68 2.46
CA ARG A 124 5.51 -15.00 2.88
C ARG A 124 6.54 -16.10 2.68
N ASP A 125 7.32 -16.00 1.60
CA ASP A 125 8.26 -17.03 1.16
C ASP A 125 9.69 -16.71 1.63
N ASN A 126 9.97 -15.44 1.93
CA ASN A 126 11.21 -14.99 2.54
C ASN A 126 10.95 -14.17 3.83
N PRO A 127 11.05 -14.78 5.03
CA PRO A 127 10.79 -14.09 6.29
C PRO A 127 11.80 -12.98 6.62
N GLN A 128 12.93 -12.89 5.91
CA GLN A 128 13.87 -11.80 6.10
C GLN A 128 13.51 -10.58 5.25
N LEU A 129 12.66 -10.74 4.23
CA LEU A 129 12.28 -9.68 3.31
C LEU A 129 11.03 -8.95 3.82
N TYR A 130 11.14 -7.63 3.92
CA TYR A 130 10.07 -6.74 4.35
C TYR A 130 9.79 -5.71 3.27
N HIS A 131 8.53 -5.41 3.01
CA HIS A 131 8.15 -4.45 1.98
C HIS A 131 6.86 -3.71 2.31
N CYS A 132 6.72 -2.50 1.78
CA CYS A 132 5.44 -1.80 1.69
C CYS A 132 5.36 -1.01 0.40
N ASN A 133 4.20 -1.09 -0.24
CA ASN A 133 3.98 -0.50 -1.56
C ASN A 133 2.81 0.49 -1.51
N MET A 134 2.90 1.53 -2.32
CA MET A 134 1.82 2.48 -2.56
C MET A 134 1.81 2.89 -4.03
N PRO A 135 0.66 3.37 -4.57
CA PRO A 135 0.65 3.97 -5.88
C PRO A 135 1.69 5.08 -5.97
N ALA A 136 2.34 5.21 -7.13
CA ALA A 136 3.34 6.23 -7.39
C ALA A 136 2.81 7.63 -6.98
N THR A 137 3.42 8.21 -5.96
CA THR A 137 2.97 9.45 -5.29
C THR A 137 4.17 10.33 -5.01
N TYR A 138 4.03 11.65 -5.16
CA TYR A 138 5.09 12.57 -4.75
C TYR A 138 5.21 12.61 -3.22
N VAL A 139 6.40 12.30 -2.71
CA VAL A 139 6.72 12.25 -1.28
C VAL A 139 7.96 13.10 -1.03
N VAL A 140 7.90 13.89 0.04
CA VAL A 140 9.01 14.75 0.44
C VAL A 140 9.97 13.98 1.34
N ASP A 141 9.46 13.31 2.37
CA ASP A 141 10.27 12.59 3.34
C ASP A 141 9.55 11.33 3.80
N ILE A 142 10.35 10.35 4.23
CA ILE A 142 9.85 9.10 4.80
C ILE A 142 10.53 8.83 6.14
N ARG A 143 9.81 8.17 7.02
CA ARG A 143 10.30 7.67 8.30
C ARG A 143 9.90 6.21 8.46
N LEU A 144 10.87 5.31 8.47
CA LEU A 144 10.68 3.91 8.80
C LEU A 144 10.93 3.72 10.29
N ASP A 145 9.93 3.16 10.98
CA ASP A 145 10.03 2.72 12.36
C ASP A 145 10.25 1.20 12.31
N PRO A 146 11.49 0.70 12.47
CA PRO A 146 11.84 -0.70 12.20
C PRO A 146 11.40 -1.68 13.29
N THR A 147 10.99 -1.19 14.46
CA THR A 147 10.40 -1.99 15.54
C THR A 147 9.83 -1.04 16.59
N THR A 148 8.95 -1.54 17.46
CA THR A 148 8.47 -0.82 18.67
C THR A 148 9.24 -1.21 19.94
N LEU A 149 10.31 -2.00 19.82
CA LEU A 149 11.02 -2.59 20.95
C LEU A 149 12.36 -1.90 21.21
N ALA A 150 12.59 -1.54 22.47
CA ALA A 150 13.90 -1.09 22.94
C ALA A 150 14.86 -2.28 23.15
N GLY A 151 16.14 -2.08 22.80
CA GLY A 151 17.20 -3.08 23.00
C GLY A 151 17.22 -4.21 21.98
N ASN A 152 16.38 -4.17 20.94
CA ASN A 152 16.36 -5.19 19.90
C ASN A 152 17.61 -5.06 19.01
N MET A 153 18.15 -6.19 18.56
CA MET A 153 19.26 -6.23 17.62
C MET A 153 18.70 -6.54 16.24
N ILE A 154 19.08 -5.73 15.26
CA ILE A 154 18.61 -5.80 13.87
C ILE A 154 19.84 -5.88 12.98
N ASP A 155 19.89 -6.93 12.17
CA ASP A 155 20.87 -7.10 11.11
C ASP A 155 20.24 -6.63 9.81
N PHE A 156 20.61 -5.44 9.33
CA PHE A 156 20.13 -4.89 8.08
C PHE A 156 21.14 -5.18 6.98
N ASP A 157 20.67 -5.69 5.84
CA ASP A 157 21.50 -5.79 4.64
C ASP A 157 21.44 -4.48 3.85
N SER A 158 20.31 -4.19 3.21
CA SER A 158 20.09 -2.93 2.48
C SER A 158 18.63 -2.55 2.41
N VAL A 159 18.38 -1.25 2.26
CA VAL A 159 17.05 -0.69 2.03
C VAL A 159 16.96 -0.22 0.59
N THR A 160 16.05 -0.80 -0.18
CA THR A 160 15.73 -0.39 -1.54
C THR A 160 14.54 0.56 -1.52
N ILE A 161 14.77 1.82 -1.91
CA ILE A 161 13.72 2.80 -2.20
C ILE A 161 13.23 2.59 -3.63
N ASN A 162 11.91 2.64 -3.81
CA ASN A 162 11.23 2.47 -5.09
C ASN A 162 11.61 1.15 -5.79
N PRO A 163 11.51 0.00 -5.10
CA PRO A 163 11.76 -1.28 -5.75
C PRO A 163 10.89 -1.41 -7.02
N PRO A 164 11.42 -2.00 -8.11
CA PRO A 164 10.65 -2.19 -9.33
C PRO A 164 9.51 -3.17 -9.07
N HIS A 165 8.30 -2.77 -9.45
CA HIS A 165 7.13 -3.65 -9.38
C HIS A 165 6.81 -4.24 -10.75
N SER A 166 6.29 -5.45 -10.73
CA SER A 166 5.67 -6.12 -11.85
C SER A 166 4.18 -5.76 -11.96
N MET A 167 3.59 -6.03 -13.13
CA MET A 167 2.14 -5.89 -13.30
C MET A 167 1.34 -6.78 -12.33
N SER A 168 1.86 -7.97 -12.00
CA SER A 168 1.23 -8.89 -11.06
C SER A 168 1.11 -8.30 -9.66
N ASP A 169 2.07 -7.48 -9.22
CA ASP A 169 2.03 -6.86 -7.88
C ASP A 169 0.82 -5.91 -7.75
N TYR A 170 0.49 -5.19 -8.83
CA TYR A 170 -0.66 -4.30 -8.89
C TYR A 170 -2.01 -5.01 -9.08
N LEU A 171 -1.99 -6.27 -9.50
CA LEU A 171 -3.17 -7.11 -9.68
C LEU A 171 -3.35 -8.15 -8.57
N ALA A 172 -2.43 -8.18 -7.59
CA ALA A 172 -2.46 -9.12 -6.49
C ALA A 172 -3.73 -8.93 -5.63
N VAL A 173 -4.55 -9.98 -5.58
CA VAL A 173 -5.76 -10.01 -4.77
C VAL A 173 -5.40 -10.48 -3.37
N THR A 174 -5.58 -9.59 -2.38
CA THR A 174 -5.38 -9.91 -0.96
C THR A 174 -6.70 -10.35 -0.34
N PRO A 175 -6.70 -11.00 0.84
CA PRO A 175 -7.93 -11.29 1.57
C PRO A 175 -8.78 -10.04 1.85
N TYR A 176 -8.12 -8.91 2.09
CA TYR A 176 -8.78 -7.61 2.21
C TYR A 176 -9.50 -7.22 0.91
N HIS A 177 -8.84 -7.36 -0.25
CA HIS A 177 -9.48 -7.10 -1.55
C HIS A 177 -10.73 -7.99 -1.75
N LEU A 178 -10.66 -9.28 -1.45
CA LEU A 178 -11.82 -10.19 -1.56
C LEU A 178 -12.97 -9.75 -0.66
N MET A 179 -12.69 -9.40 0.60
CA MET A 179 -13.70 -8.89 1.53
C MET A 179 -14.36 -7.61 0.96
N MET A 180 -13.55 -6.67 0.49
CA MET A 180 -14.05 -5.41 -0.07
C MET A 180 -14.84 -5.64 -1.35
N TRP A 181 -14.47 -6.61 -2.18
CA TRP A 181 -15.23 -6.95 -3.38
C TRP A 181 -16.63 -7.44 -3.04
N VAL A 182 -16.78 -8.30 -2.02
CA VAL A 182 -18.09 -8.76 -1.56
C VAL A 182 -18.92 -7.57 -1.08
N VAL A 183 -18.36 -6.71 -0.23
CA VAL A 183 -19.06 -5.54 0.32
C VAL A 183 -19.51 -4.59 -0.79
N TYR A 184 -18.61 -4.20 -1.68
CA TYR A 184 -18.92 -3.28 -2.79
C TYR A 184 -19.92 -3.86 -3.77
N SER A 185 -19.86 -5.17 -4.03
CA SER A 185 -20.81 -5.84 -4.93
C SER A 185 -22.22 -5.84 -4.35
N LEU A 186 -22.35 -6.12 -3.05
CA LEU A 186 -23.63 -6.09 -2.35
C LEU A 186 -24.22 -4.67 -2.33
N LEU A 187 -23.39 -3.67 -2.01
CA LEU A 187 -23.82 -2.27 -2.01
C LEU A 187 -24.26 -1.81 -3.40
N LEU A 188 -23.48 -2.12 -4.44
CA LEU A 188 -23.80 -1.75 -5.81
C LEU A 188 -25.09 -2.44 -6.29
N ALA A 189 -25.25 -3.74 -5.98
CA ALA A 189 -26.48 -4.47 -6.31
C ALA A 189 -27.71 -3.87 -5.60
N ALA A 190 -27.57 -3.46 -4.33
CA ALA A 190 -28.62 -2.80 -3.58
C ALA A 190 -28.99 -1.43 -4.18
N ILE A 191 -28.00 -0.64 -4.60
CA ILE A 191 -28.24 0.66 -5.28
C ILE A 191 -28.97 0.43 -6.61
N LEU A 192 -28.50 -0.52 -7.43
CA LEU A 192 -29.14 -0.84 -8.71
C LEU A 192 -30.59 -1.31 -8.50
N ARG A 193 -30.83 -2.11 -7.46
CA ARG A 193 -32.18 -2.57 -7.10
C ARG A 193 -33.07 -1.41 -6.69
N PHE A 194 -32.57 -0.50 -5.86
CA PHE A 194 -33.30 0.69 -5.44
C PHE A 194 -33.68 1.58 -6.65
N VAL A 195 -32.71 1.85 -7.53
CA VAL A 195 -32.93 2.65 -8.75
C VAL A 195 -33.98 2.00 -9.65
N GLN A 196 -33.89 0.68 -9.82
CA GLN A 196 -34.85 -0.07 -10.61
C GLN A 196 -36.27 0.02 -10.02
N GLU A 197 -36.42 -0.16 -8.70
CA GLU A 197 -37.71 -0.07 -8.03
C GLU A 197 -38.31 1.32 -8.14
N PHE A 198 -37.50 2.36 -7.96
CA PHE A 198 -37.90 3.75 -8.13
C PHE A 198 -38.52 3.97 -9.51
N PHE A 199 -37.81 3.59 -10.57
CA PHE A 199 -38.32 3.75 -11.94
C PHE A 199 -39.49 2.82 -12.27
N THR A 200 -39.59 1.63 -11.68
CA THR A 200 -40.78 0.78 -11.91
C THR A 200 -42.03 1.35 -11.25
N LYS A 201 -41.92 2.00 -10.07
CA LYS A 201 -43.05 2.57 -9.34
C LYS A 201 -43.46 3.96 -9.82
N SER A 202 -42.52 4.77 -10.32
CA SER A 202 -42.81 6.15 -10.77
C SER A 202 -43.49 6.23 -12.14
N PHE A 203 -43.71 5.11 -12.83
CA PHE A 203 -44.40 5.03 -14.12
C PHE A 203 -45.61 4.07 -14.09
N GLU A 204 -46.08 3.71 -12.89
CA GLU A 204 -47.44 3.16 -12.65
C GLU A 204 -48.39 4.30 -12.27
#